data_AF-A0A9D5KB22-F1
#
_entry.id   AF-A0A9D5KB22-F1
#
_cell.length_a   1.000
_cell.length_b   1.000
_cell.length_c   1.000
_cell.angle_alpha   90.00
_cell.angle_beta   90.00
_cell.angle_gamma   90.00
#
_symmetry.space_group_name_H-M   'P 1'
#
loop_
_entity.id
_entity.type
_entity.pdbx_description
1 polymer ?
#
loop_
_entity_poly.entity_id
_entity_poly.type
_entity_poly.pdbx_seq_one_letter_code
_entity_poly.pdbx_strand_id
1 'polypeptide(L)'
;MDLTVIWVALASLGGLGLLMVGILVVANLKLSVKPNPLEEKILNALPGANCGGCGYPGCEAYAAAVARGDAPPDACPVGGSSLAEKIGEIMGVEVGGGEPKVAFLLCQGGNDIVAQSADYHGIRTCRAANLLGGGTKACPYGCLGFGDCCEVCPFDAIHMGPEGLPVVDREKCTGCGNCIRACPKNILKLIPVSKQVYLACASHEKGKGVRDVCKKGCHACSICVRMCPYDALKMVDNLPVMDFAKCTDCGICYAKCPVKPSCYVDFTLPRPKAEIEPSKCDGSHACVEACKFKAIEGEKGEIHKVIPEKCVGCGECVKACPTGACIQPVRAKVTAA
;
A
#
# COMPACT_ATOMS: atom_id res chain seq x y z
N MET A 1 13.44 -44.49 -55.38
CA MET A 1 12.51 -44.26 -54.26
C MET A 1 11.43 -45.30 -54.35
N ASP A 2 11.35 -46.21 -53.39
CA ASP A 2 10.27 -47.20 -53.35
C ASP A 2 8.95 -46.50 -53.01
N LEU A 3 8.09 -46.32 -54.01
CA LEU A 3 6.76 -45.73 -53.84
C LEU A 3 5.94 -46.47 -52.76
N THR A 4 6.14 -47.77 -52.63
CA THR A 4 5.55 -48.63 -51.60
C THR A 4 5.93 -48.19 -50.18
N VAL A 5 7.19 -47.87 -49.93
CA VAL A 5 7.65 -47.39 -48.61
C VAL A 5 7.03 -46.04 -48.27
N ILE A 6 6.90 -45.15 -49.26
CA ILE A 6 6.28 -43.83 -49.09
C ILE A 6 4.78 -43.96 -48.75
N TRP A 7 4.06 -44.84 -49.45
CA TRP A 7 2.64 -45.07 -49.18
C TRP A 7 2.39 -45.74 -47.83
N VAL A 8 3.24 -46.69 -47.42
CA VAL A 8 3.15 -47.33 -46.09
C VAL A 8 3.43 -46.33 -44.98
N ALA A 9 4.40 -45.43 -45.15
CA ALA A 9 4.68 -44.36 -44.19
C ALA A 9 3.51 -43.37 -44.07
N LEU A 10 2.94 -42.94 -45.22
CA LEU A 10 1.77 -42.05 -45.25
C LEU A 10 0.54 -42.70 -44.59
N ALA A 11 0.26 -43.97 -44.90
CA ALA A 11 -0.88 -44.68 -44.36
C ALA A 11 -0.74 -44.94 -42.86
N SER A 12 0.45 -45.32 -42.39
CA SER A 12 0.70 -45.58 -40.96
C SER A 12 0.65 -44.31 -40.11
N LEU A 13 1.30 -43.22 -40.55
CA LEU A 13 1.25 -41.93 -39.84
C LEU A 13 -0.13 -41.28 -39.92
N GLY A 14 -0.78 -41.33 -41.09
CA GLY A 14 -2.14 -40.82 -41.27
C GLY A 14 -3.18 -41.60 -40.45
N GLY A 15 -3.07 -42.93 -40.42
CA GLY A 15 -3.94 -43.79 -39.62
C GLY A 15 -3.79 -43.56 -38.12
N LEU A 16 -2.55 -43.44 -37.63
CA LEU A 16 -2.30 -43.11 -36.23
C LEU A 16 -2.83 -41.71 -35.86
N GLY A 17 -2.64 -40.73 -36.75
CA GLY A 17 -3.16 -39.38 -36.56
C GLY A 17 -4.70 -39.35 -36.47
N LEU A 18 -5.39 -40.02 -37.38
CA LEU A 18 -6.86 -40.13 -37.36
C LEU A 18 -7.37 -40.85 -36.12
N LEU A 19 -6.66 -41.90 -35.68
CA LEU A 19 -7.00 -42.62 -34.46
C LEU A 19 -6.84 -41.74 -33.21
N MET A 20 -5.72 -41.02 -33.09
CA MET A 20 -5.49 -40.10 -31.97
C MET A 20 -6.51 -38.96 -31.95
N VAL A 21 -6.84 -38.38 -33.11
CA VAL A 21 -7.89 -37.35 -33.23
C VAL A 21 -9.25 -37.91 -32.83
N GLY A 22 -9.62 -39.11 -33.30
CA GLY A 22 -10.88 -39.76 -32.94
C GLY A 22 -10.99 -39.96 -31.42
N ILE A 23 -9.92 -40.43 -30.78
CA ILE A 23 -9.87 -40.58 -29.31
C ILE A 23 -10.05 -39.23 -28.61
N LEU A 24 -9.33 -38.19 -29.05
CA LEU A 24 -9.45 -36.84 -28.46
C LEU A 24 -10.84 -36.24 -28.62
N VAL A 25 -11.49 -36.43 -29.78
CA VAL A 25 -12.86 -35.95 -30.03
C VAL A 25 -13.86 -36.68 -29.12
N VAL A 26 -13.75 -38.00 -29.00
CA VAL A 26 -14.63 -38.78 -28.10
C VAL A 26 -14.42 -38.38 -26.64
N ALA A 27 -13.16 -38.21 -26.22
CA ALA A 27 -12.83 -37.73 -24.89
C ALA A 27 -13.43 -36.34 -24.63
N ASN A 28 -13.28 -35.41 -25.57
CA ASN A 28 -13.84 -34.06 -25.46
C ASN A 28 -15.37 -34.08 -25.39
N LEU A 29 -16.05 -34.91 -26.20
CA LEU A 29 -17.51 -34.97 -26.19
C LEU A 29 -18.09 -35.61 -24.92
N LYS A 30 -17.40 -36.61 -24.33
CA LYS A 30 -17.89 -37.28 -23.11
C LYS A 30 -17.47 -36.60 -21.82
N LEU A 31 -16.29 -35.96 -21.78
CA LEU A 31 -15.69 -35.43 -20.56
C LEU A 31 -15.68 -33.89 -20.50
N SER A 32 -16.14 -33.18 -21.55
CA SER A 32 -16.24 -31.71 -21.49
C SER A 32 -17.27 -31.30 -20.44
N VAL A 33 -16.78 -30.62 -19.41
CA VAL A 33 -17.63 -29.90 -18.45
C VAL A 33 -18.04 -28.62 -19.15
N LYS A 34 -19.34 -28.41 -19.35
CA LYS A 34 -19.83 -27.12 -19.87
C LYS A 34 -19.51 -26.04 -18.84
N PRO A 35 -18.79 -24.96 -19.20
CA PRO A 35 -18.53 -23.88 -18.28
C PRO A 35 -19.87 -23.31 -17.80
N ASN A 36 -19.96 -23.04 -16.49
CA ASN A 36 -21.14 -22.40 -15.94
C ASN A 36 -21.28 -21.02 -16.62
N PRO A 37 -22.43 -20.67 -17.23
CA PRO A 37 -22.60 -19.38 -17.89
C PRO A 37 -22.37 -18.18 -16.94
N LEU A 38 -22.50 -18.37 -15.62
CA LEU A 38 -22.12 -17.36 -14.64
C LEU A 38 -20.60 -17.23 -14.50
N GLU A 39 -19.87 -18.34 -14.47
CA GLU A 39 -18.41 -18.35 -14.38
C GLU A 39 -17.79 -17.63 -15.57
N GLU A 40 -18.27 -17.88 -16.79
CA GLU A 40 -17.77 -17.22 -17.99
C GLU A 40 -18.04 -15.71 -17.97
N LYS A 41 -19.23 -15.29 -17.53
CA LYS A 41 -19.57 -13.86 -17.37
C LYS A 41 -18.65 -13.17 -16.35
N ILE A 42 -18.41 -13.82 -15.21
CA ILE A 42 -17.54 -13.29 -14.17
C ILE A 42 -16.10 -13.23 -14.69
N LEU A 43 -15.60 -14.31 -15.31
CA LEU A 43 -14.25 -14.38 -15.86
C LEU A 43 -13.98 -13.26 -16.88
N ASN A 44 -14.94 -12.99 -17.77
CA ASN A 44 -14.84 -11.92 -18.75
C ASN A 44 -14.86 -10.51 -18.11
N ALA A 45 -15.45 -10.36 -16.93
CA ALA A 45 -15.40 -9.10 -16.18
C ALA A 45 -14.07 -8.92 -15.42
N LEU A 46 -13.35 -10.00 -15.12
CA LEU A 46 -12.11 -9.94 -14.33
C LEU A 46 -10.95 -9.28 -15.11
N PRO A 47 -9.99 -8.62 -14.42
CA PRO A 47 -8.83 -8.01 -15.05
C PRO A 47 -7.83 -8.99 -15.71
N GLY A 48 -8.02 -10.31 -15.57
CA GLY A 48 -7.09 -11.31 -16.12
C GLY A 48 -5.68 -11.33 -15.53
N ALA A 49 -5.43 -10.58 -14.44
CA ALA A 49 -4.08 -10.38 -13.90
C ALA A 49 -3.45 -11.60 -13.21
N ASN A 50 -4.25 -12.62 -12.85
CA ASN A 50 -3.80 -13.87 -12.22
C ASN A 50 -2.83 -13.70 -11.03
N CYS A 51 -2.96 -12.61 -10.27
CA CYS A 51 -2.02 -12.23 -9.21
C CYS A 51 -2.26 -12.93 -7.86
N GLY A 52 -3.37 -13.66 -7.71
CA GLY A 52 -3.76 -14.31 -6.46
C GLY A 52 -4.01 -13.37 -5.27
N GLY A 53 -4.23 -12.08 -5.52
CA GLY A 53 -4.51 -11.09 -4.48
C GLY A 53 -5.80 -11.37 -3.69
N CYS A 54 -6.78 -12.00 -4.32
CA CYS A 54 -8.04 -12.43 -3.69
C CYS A 54 -7.95 -13.77 -2.94
N GLY A 55 -6.78 -14.43 -2.91
CA GLY A 55 -6.60 -15.73 -2.25
C GLY A 55 -6.82 -16.96 -3.14
N TYR A 56 -7.19 -16.77 -4.41
CA TYR A 56 -7.38 -17.85 -5.38
C TYR A 56 -6.19 -17.95 -6.34
N PRO A 57 -5.83 -19.15 -6.86
CA PRO A 57 -4.66 -19.33 -7.74
C PRO A 57 -4.68 -18.55 -9.05
N GLY A 58 -5.85 -18.09 -9.51
CA GLY A 58 -6.02 -17.36 -10.76
C GLY A 58 -7.42 -16.79 -10.91
N CYS A 59 -7.61 -15.98 -11.97
CA CYS A 59 -8.90 -15.35 -12.28
C CYS A 59 -9.99 -16.38 -12.57
N GLU A 60 -9.68 -17.45 -13.29
CA GLU A 60 -10.62 -18.55 -13.57
C GLU A 60 -11.06 -19.25 -12.29
N ALA A 61 -10.11 -19.61 -11.41
CA ALA A 61 -10.43 -20.23 -10.12
C ALA A 61 -11.29 -19.32 -9.22
N TYR A 62 -11.04 -18.01 -9.24
CA TYR A 62 -11.88 -17.04 -8.53
C TYR A 62 -13.28 -16.94 -9.15
N ALA A 63 -13.38 -16.81 -10.47
CA ALA A 63 -14.66 -16.75 -11.17
C ALA A 63 -15.52 -17.99 -10.89
N ALA A 64 -14.91 -19.18 -10.93
CA ALA A 64 -15.57 -20.44 -10.62
C ALA A 64 -16.06 -20.48 -9.16
N ALA A 65 -15.26 -19.98 -8.22
CA ALA A 65 -15.62 -19.95 -6.80
C ALA A 65 -16.76 -18.94 -6.51
N VAL A 66 -16.74 -17.76 -7.13
CA VAL A 66 -17.83 -16.78 -7.03
C VAL A 66 -19.11 -17.35 -7.64
N ALA A 67 -19.03 -17.97 -8.82
CA ALA A 67 -20.17 -18.58 -9.49
C ALA A 67 -20.85 -19.70 -8.67
N ARG A 68 -20.08 -20.37 -7.77
CA ARG A 68 -20.60 -21.37 -6.83
C ARG A 68 -21.08 -20.79 -5.50
N GLY A 69 -20.79 -19.52 -5.21
CA GLY A 69 -21.07 -18.90 -3.91
C GLY A 69 -20.03 -19.20 -2.83
N ASP A 70 -18.88 -19.80 -3.21
CA ASP A 70 -17.78 -20.12 -2.28
C ASP A 70 -16.86 -18.92 -2.02
N ALA A 71 -17.00 -17.84 -2.78
CA ALA A 71 -16.15 -16.66 -2.74
C ALA A 71 -16.98 -15.38 -2.72
N PRO A 72 -16.58 -14.35 -1.94
CA PRO A 72 -17.28 -13.08 -1.94
C PRO A 72 -16.97 -12.30 -3.25
N PRO A 73 -17.98 -11.66 -3.89
CA PRO A 73 -17.82 -10.97 -5.18
C PRO A 73 -16.85 -9.77 -5.18
N ASP A 74 -16.58 -9.19 -4.01
CA ASP A 74 -15.72 -8.03 -3.78
C ASP A 74 -14.26 -8.39 -3.44
N ALA A 75 -13.88 -9.68 -3.49
CA ALA A 75 -12.55 -10.12 -3.04
C ALA A 75 -11.39 -9.65 -3.93
N CYS A 76 -11.66 -9.23 -5.17
CA CYS A 76 -10.61 -8.88 -6.13
C CYS A 76 -10.03 -7.49 -5.85
N PRO A 77 -8.78 -7.38 -5.32
CA PRO A 77 -8.20 -6.06 -5.02
C PRO A 77 -7.89 -5.25 -6.28
N VAL A 78 -7.65 -5.92 -7.41
CA VAL A 78 -7.23 -5.28 -8.67
C VAL A 78 -8.38 -4.55 -9.35
N GLY A 79 -9.56 -5.16 -9.38
CA GLY A 79 -10.73 -4.52 -9.98
C GLY A 79 -11.44 -3.55 -9.05
N GLY A 80 -11.22 -3.66 -7.74
CA GLY A 80 -11.79 -2.75 -6.74
C GLY A 80 -13.32 -2.73 -6.76
N SER A 81 -13.91 -1.64 -6.29
CA SER A 81 -15.36 -1.50 -6.12
C SER A 81 -16.14 -1.60 -7.45
N SER A 82 -15.60 -1.05 -8.54
CA SER A 82 -16.27 -1.06 -9.84
C SER A 82 -16.40 -2.47 -10.44
N LEU A 83 -15.43 -3.34 -10.16
CA LEU A 83 -15.55 -4.76 -10.49
C LEU A 83 -16.50 -5.47 -9.54
N ALA A 84 -16.42 -5.18 -8.24
CA ALA A 84 -17.29 -5.79 -7.24
C ALA A 84 -18.76 -5.57 -7.61
N GLU A 85 -19.16 -4.32 -7.92
CA GLU A 85 -20.51 -3.96 -8.38
C GLU A 85 -20.94 -4.77 -9.61
N LYS A 86 -20.08 -4.86 -10.64
CA LYS A 86 -20.38 -5.66 -11.84
C LYS A 86 -20.57 -7.15 -11.54
N ILE A 87 -19.75 -7.73 -10.68
CA ILE A 87 -19.89 -9.13 -10.27
C ILE A 87 -21.14 -9.31 -9.41
N GLY A 88 -21.46 -8.33 -8.56
CA GLY A 88 -22.70 -8.27 -7.77
C GLY A 88 -23.94 -8.28 -8.65
N GLU A 89 -23.96 -7.48 -9.72
CA GLU A 89 -25.04 -7.48 -10.73
C GLU A 89 -25.19 -8.85 -11.42
N ILE A 90 -24.07 -9.49 -11.78
CA ILE A 90 -24.08 -10.83 -12.39
C ILE A 90 -24.63 -11.88 -11.40
N MET A 91 -24.30 -11.75 -10.12
CA MET A 91 -24.68 -12.69 -9.05
C MET A 91 -26.04 -12.37 -8.41
N GLY A 92 -26.62 -11.20 -8.69
CA GLY A 92 -27.85 -10.72 -8.05
C GLY A 92 -27.69 -10.40 -6.56
N VAL A 93 -26.49 -9.96 -6.12
CA VAL A 93 -26.20 -9.62 -4.72
C VAL A 93 -25.69 -8.19 -4.60
N GLU A 94 -26.11 -7.50 -3.53
CA GLU A 94 -25.51 -6.21 -3.16
C GLU A 94 -24.11 -6.44 -2.60
N VAL A 95 -23.17 -5.60 -3.03
CA VAL A 95 -21.77 -5.69 -2.62
C VAL A 95 -21.33 -4.36 -2.05
N GLY A 96 -20.69 -4.39 -0.88
CA GLY A 96 -20.05 -3.22 -0.31
C GLY A 96 -18.67 -3.04 -0.93
N GLY A 97 -18.42 -1.88 -1.56
CA GLY A 97 -17.10 -1.57 -2.08
C GLY A 97 -16.07 -1.43 -0.95
N GLY A 98 -15.02 -2.24 -0.99
CA GLY A 98 -13.86 -2.08 -0.12
C GLY A 98 -13.00 -0.88 -0.54
N GLU A 99 -12.45 -0.15 0.43
CA GLU A 99 -11.53 0.96 0.14
C GLU A 99 -10.25 0.43 -0.54
N PRO A 100 -9.82 1.02 -1.68
CA PRO A 100 -8.62 0.57 -2.38
C PRO A 100 -7.39 0.73 -1.49
N LYS A 101 -6.45 -0.21 -1.61
CA LYS A 101 -5.22 -0.24 -0.79
C LYS A 101 -3.98 -0.17 -1.66
N VAL A 102 -2.93 0.43 -1.12
CA VAL A 102 -1.61 0.57 -1.73
C VAL A 102 -0.55 -0.07 -0.85
N ALA A 103 0.48 -0.64 -1.48
CA ALA A 103 1.63 -1.18 -0.76
C ALA A 103 2.50 -0.05 -0.21
N PHE A 104 3.00 -0.20 1.00
CA PHE A 104 3.93 0.74 1.61
C PHE A 104 5.01 0.01 2.40
N LEU A 105 6.18 0.64 2.49
CA LEU A 105 7.36 0.10 3.15
C LEU A 105 7.50 0.64 4.57
N LEU A 106 7.56 -0.27 5.55
CA LEU A 106 7.85 -0.01 6.96
C LEU A 106 9.34 0.18 7.25
N CYS A 107 10.07 0.87 6.37
CA CYS A 107 11.50 1.08 6.52
C CYS A 107 11.94 2.32 5.74
N GLN A 108 12.48 3.31 6.44
CA GLN A 108 13.22 4.42 5.83
C GLN A 108 14.74 4.26 5.93
N GLY A 109 15.20 3.13 6.47
CA GLY A 109 16.61 2.80 6.70
C GLY A 109 17.39 2.48 5.42
N GLY A 110 17.72 3.51 4.63
CA GLY A 110 18.61 3.41 3.48
C GLY A 110 20.02 2.95 3.85
N ASN A 111 20.79 2.52 2.85
CA ASN A 111 22.17 2.04 3.04
C ASN A 111 23.12 3.13 3.59
N ASP A 112 22.80 4.39 3.34
CA ASP A 112 23.54 5.59 3.75
C ASP A 112 23.28 6.00 5.22
N ILE A 113 22.15 5.60 5.79
CA ILE A 113 21.76 5.98 7.16
C ILE A 113 21.75 4.84 8.17
N VAL A 114 21.74 3.60 7.71
CA VAL A 114 21.78 2.40 8.55
C VAL A 114 23.22 1.90 8.63
N ALA A 115 23.70 1.63 9.83
CA ALA A 115 24.99 0.98 10.04
C ALA A 115 25.03 -0.37 9.30
N GLN A 116 26.13 -0.64 8.60
CA GLN A 116 26.37 -1.94 7.97
C GLN A 116 27.10 -2.86 8.95
N SER A 117 26.70 -4.12 9.00
CA SER A 117 27.31 -5.14 9.87
C SER A 117 28.15 -6.15 9.11
N ALA A 118 27.90 -6.32 7.81
CA ALA A 118 28.60 -7.31 6.99
C ALA A 118 28.46 -6.99 5.49
N ASP A 119 29.35 -7.58 4.69
CA ASP A 119 29.21 -7.65 3.24
C ASP A 119 28.58 -9.00 2.85
N TYR A 120 27.55 -8.95 2.00
CA TYR A 120 26.82 -10.13 1.58
C TYR A 120 27.31 -10.64 0.22
N HIS A 121 27.99 -11.80 0.24
CA HIS A 121 28.43 -12.51 -0.96
C HIS A 121 27.62 -13.80 -1.14
N GLY A 122 26.48 -13.70 -1.82
CA GLY A 122 25.60 -14.83 -2.08
C GLY A 122 24.57 -14.54 -3.16
N ILE A 123 23.55 -15.41 -3.27
CA ILE A 123 22.43 -15.21 -4.19
C ILE A 123 21.73 -13.90 -3.81
N ARG A 124 21.64 -12.95 -4.75
CA ARG A 124 21.12 -11.59 -4.53
C ARG A 124 19.59 -11.55 -4.47
N THR A 125 19.02 -12.22 -3.47
CA THR A 125 17.59 -12.16 -3.14
C THR A 125 17.41 -11.87 -1.66
N CYS A 126 16.30 -11.20 -1.31
CA CYS A 126 15.95 -10.95 0.09
C CYS A 126 15.78 -12.27 0.82
N ARG A 127 15.16 -13.27 0.18
CA ARG A 127 14.96 -14.61 0.78
C ARG A 127 16.28 -15.26 1.18
N ALA A 128 17.26 -15.31 0.27
CA ALA A 128 18.56 -15.93 0.56
C ALA A 128 19.32 -15.14 1.63
N ALA A 129 19.36 -13.82 1.52
CA ALA A 129 20.04 -12.97 2.50
C ALA A 129 19.41 -13.04 3.90
N ASN A 130 18.09 -13.20 3.99
CA ASN A 130 17.41 -13.34 5.27
C ASN A 130 17.79 -14.63 6.00
N LEU A 131 17.99 -15.73 5.27
CA LEU A 131 18.42 -17.02 5.84
C LEU A 131 19.84 -16.96 6.41
N LEU A 132 20.70 -16.11 5.84
CA LEU A 132 22.11 -15.97 6.21
C LEU A 132 22.37 -14.83 7.20
N GLY A 133 21.35 -14.38 7.94
CA GLY A 133 21.51 -13.38 9.00
C GLY A 133 21.06 -11.96 8.66
N GLY A 134 20.39 -11.74 7.54
CA GLY A 134 19.74 -10.45 7.25
C GLY A 134 20.55 -9.49 6.38
N GLY A 135 21.37 -10.02 5.46
CA GLY A 135 22.07 -9.21 4.46
C GLY A 135 23.15 -8.31 5.07
N THR A 136 23.22 -7.06 4.63
CA THR A 136 24.34 -6.15 4.95
C THR A 136 24.06 -5.20 6.13
N LYS A 137 22.78 -4.91 6.39
CA LYS A 137 22.37 -3.91 7.38
C LYS A 137 22.41 -4.49 8.78
N ALA A 138 22.95 -3.73 9.73
CA ALA A 138 22.97 -4.09 11.15
C ALA A 138 21.57 -4.14 11.78
N CYS A 139 20.56 -3.52 11.16
CA CYS A 139 19.18 -3.59 11.63
C CYS A 139 18.54 -4.94 11.23
N PRO A 140 18.18 -5.81 12.19
CA PRO A 140 17.64 -7.13 11.87
C PRO A 140 16.19 -7.08 11.35
N TYR A 141 15.49 -5.95 11.53
CA TYR A 141 14.10 -5.75 11.12
C TYR A 141 13.95 -5.02 9.77
N GLY A 142 15.03 -4.39 9.30
CA GLY A 142 14.98 -3.48 8.16
C GLY A 142 14.88 -4.16 6.79
N CYS A 143 14.61 -3.36 5.76
CA CYS A 143 14.65 -3.81 4.37
C CYS A 143 16.06 -4.23 3.97
N LEU A 144 16.19 -5.42 3.37
CA LEU A 144 17.46 -5.98 2.93
C LEU A 144 18.00 -5.35 1.64
N GLY A 145 17.12 -4.77 0.81
CA GLY A 145 17.52 -4.04 -0.40
C GLY A 145 17.81 -4.89 -1.64
N PHE A 146 17.43 -6.19 -1.67
CA PHE A 146 17.66 -7.07 -2.81
C PHE A 146 16.49 -7.18 -3.81
N GLY A 147 15.36 -6.53 -3.56
CA GLY A 147 14.35 -6.30 -4.60
C GLY A 147 13.39 -7.45 -4.91
N ASP A 148 13.29 -8.52 -4.11
CA ASP A 148 12.29 -9.60 -4.33
C ASP A 148 10.85 -9.05 -4.52
N CYS A 149 10.50 -7.94 -3.85
CA CYS A 149 9.21 -7.28 -4.01
C CYS A 149 8.99 -6.64 -5.38
N CYS A 150 10.05 -6.19 -6.04
CA CYS A 150 10.02 -5.61 -7.38
C CYS A 150 9.80 -6.73 -8.41
N GLU A 151 10.55 -7.83 -8.28
CA GLU A 151 10.46 -9.00 -9.17
C GLU A 151 9.07 -9.63 -9.21
N VAL A 152 8.36 -9.67 -8.07
CA VAL A 152 7.02 -10.29 -8.00
C VAL A 152 5.88 -9.35 -8.35
N CYS A 153 6.15 -8.08 -8.67
CA CYS A 153 5.12 -7.10 -8.97
C CYS A 153 4.65 -7.23 -10.42
N PRO A 154 3.41 -7.71 -10.70
CA PRO A 154 2.96 -7.90 -12.08
C PRO A 154 2.52 -6.57 -12.74
N PHE A 155 2.52 -5.47 -11.98
CA PHE A 155 2.05 -4.16 -12.42
C PHE A 155 3.19 -3.13 -12.55
N ASP A 156 4.45 -3.56 -12.37
CA ASP A 156 5.61 -2.65 -12.40
C ASP A 156 5.44 -1.44 -11.45
N ALA A 157 4.81 -1.69 -10.29
CA ALA A 157 4.49 -0.66 -9.31
C ALA A 157 5.57 -0.49 -8.24
N ILE A 158 6.64 -1.28 -8.25
CA ILE A 158 7.71 -1.22 -7.25
C ILE A 158 9.06 -1.29 -7.93
N HIS A 159 9.93 -0.31 -7.65
CA HIS A 159 11.29 -0.24 -8.17
C HIS A 159 12.30 0.00 -7.04
N MET A 160 13.54 -0.43 -7.21
CA MET A 160 14.59 -0.16 -6.22
C MET A 160 15.10 1.27 -6.38
N GLY A 161 14.95 2.08 -5.34
CA GLY A 161 15.50 3.43 -5.28
C GLY A 161 17.00 3.47 -4.99
N PRO A 162 17.64 4.64 -5.16
CA PRO A 162 19.09 4.81 -4.96
C PRO A 162 19.54 4.56 -3.51
N GLU A 163 18.66 4.74 -2.53
CA GLU A 163 18.93 4.46 -1.11
C GLU A 163 18.97 2.95 -0.78
N GLY A 164 18.75 2.06 -1.76
CA GLY A 164 18.67 0.62 -1.54
C GLY A 164 17.36 0.19 -0.86
N LEU A 165 16.28 0.94 -1.10
CA LEU A 165 14.92 0.67 -0.62
C LEU A 165 13.94 0.59 -1.79
N PRO A 166 12.94 -0.29 -1.73
CA PRO A 166 11.88 -0.31 -2.74
C PRO A 166 10.99 0.93 -2.60
N VAL A 167 10.72 1.56 -3.73
CA VAL A 167 9.82 2.70 -3.89
C VAL A 167 8.58 2.21 -4.61
N VAL A 168 7.41 2.48 -4.03
CA VAL A 168 6.12 2.06 -4.57
C VAL A 168 5.49 3.22 -5.34
N ASP A 169 5.19 3.00 -6.60
CA ASP A 169 4.33 3.84 -7.41
C ASP A 169 2.87 3.63 -6.99
N ARG A 170 2.28 4.66 -6.38
CA ARG A 170 0.93 4.61 -5.82
C ARG A 170 -0.15 4.59 -6.90
N GLU A 171 0.14 5.05 -8.10
CA GLU A 171 -0.82 5.10 -9.21
C GLU A 171 -0.91 3.74 -9.90
N LYS A 172 0.21 3.04 -10.02
CA LYS A 172 0.26 1.69 -10.60
C LYS A 172 -0.10 0.58 -9.60
N CYS A 173 0.07 0.80 -8.31
CA CYS A 173 -0.14 -0.23 -7.32
C CYS A 173 -1.63 -0.57 -7.14
N THR A 174 -1.98 -1.83 -7.42
CA THR A 174 -3.35 -2.36 -7.34
C THR A 174 -3.69 -3.02 -5.99
N GLY A 175 -2.78 -2.98 -5.01
CA GLY A 175 -3.01 -3.58 -3.71
C GLY A 175 -3.06 -5.12 -3.68
N CYS A 176 -2.54 -5.82 -4.70
CA CYS A 176 -2.62 -7.29 -4.79
C CYS A 176 -1.84 -8.08 -3.71
N GLY A 177 -0.89 -7.44 -3.02
CA GLY A 177 -0.15 -8.05 -1.89
C GLY A 177 0.96 -9.03 -2.26
N ASN A 178 1.30 -9.24 -3.55
CA ASN A 178 2.42 -10.11 -3.95
C ASN A 178 3.73 -9.75 -3.26
N CYS A 179 4.04 -8.46 -3.21
CA CYS A 179 5.25 -7.94 -2.59
C CYS A 179 5.32 -8.22 -1.07
N ILE A 180 4.17 -8.30 -0.39
CA ILE A 180 4.07 -8.64 1.03
C ILE A 180 4.40 -10.11 1.24
N ARG A 181 3.80 -11.00 0.41
CA ARG A 181 4.08 -12.44 0.45
C ARG A 181 5.53 -12.76 0.13
N ALA A 182 6.14 -12.01 -0.78
CA ALA A 182 7.55 -12.19 -1.15
C ALA A 182 8.53 -11.65 -0.12
N CYS A 183 8.14 -10.67 0.70
CA CYS A 183 9.04 -10.02 1.65
C CYS A 183 9.32 -10.92 2.88
N PRO A 184 10.55 -11.47 3.05
CA PRO A 184 10.85 -12.36 4.17
C PRO A 184 10.91 -11.63 5.52
N LYS A 185 11.00 -10.30 5.50
CA LYS A 185 10.98 -9.44 6.70
C LYS A 185 9.56 -8.97 7.07
N ASN A 186 8.57 -9.21 6.22
CA ASN A 186 7.18 -8.79 6.43
C ASN A 186 7.00 -7.27 6.71
N ILE A 187 7.82 -6.44 6.06
CA ILE A 187 7.85 -4.98 6.22
C ILE A 187 7.14 -4.21 5.11
N LEU A 188 6.58 -4.91 4.13
CA LEU A 188 5.61 -4.34 3.20
C LEU A 188 4.21 -4.62 3.72
N LYS A 189 3.33 -3.64 3.67
CA LYS A 189 1.96 -3.73 4.16
C LYS A 189 1.01 -3.03 3.20
N LEU A 190 -0.30 -3.30 3.31
CA LEU A 190 -1.35 -2.61 2.55
C LEU A 190 -2.04 -1.58 3.44
N ILE A 191 -2.04 -0.32 3.01
CA ILE A 191 -2.72 0.80 3.65
C ILE A 191 -3.79 1.32 2.69
N PRO A 192 -4.95 1.80 3.19
CA PRO A 192 -5.92 2.45 2.31
C PRO A 192 -5.34 3.66 1.58
N VAL A 193 -5.69 3.82 0.29
CA VAL A 193 -5.14 4.86 -0.60
C VAL A 193 -5.39 6.28 -0.06
N SER A 194 -6.51 6.48 0.65
CA SER A 194 -6.84 7.77 1.29
C SER A 194 -5.81 8.22 2.32
N LYS A 195 -5.10 7.27 2.95
CA LYS A 195 -4.16 7.57 4.02
C LYS A 195 -2.82 8.03 3.43
N GLN A 196 -2.32 9.10 4.03
CA GLN A 196 -1.13 9.81 3.58
C GLN A 196 -0.03 9.79 4.63
N VAL A 197 -0.36 9.49 5.88
CA VAL A 197 0.60 9.46 6.99
C VAL A 197 0.68 8.08 7.61
N TYR A 198 1.89 7.55 7.75
CA TYR A 198 2.10 6.24 8.38
C TYR A 198 3.49 6.12 9.00
N LEU A 199 3.65 5.18 9.94
CA LEU A 199 4.95 4.85 10.52
C LEU A 199 5.77 4.02 9.52
N ALA A 200 6.97 4.46 9.18
CA ALA A 200 7.85 3.76 8.25
C ALA A 200 9.06 3.13 8.98
N CYS A 201 8.76 2.35 10.02
CA CYS A 201 9.72 1.59 10.81
C CYS A 201 9.09 0.26 11.25
N ALA A 202 9.88 -0.80 11.29
CA ALA A 202 9.48 -2.13 11.75
C ALA A 202 10.35 -2.66 12.91
N SER A 203 11.24 -1.83 13.45
CA SER A 203 12.15 -2.25 14.53
C SER A 203 11.43 -2.31 15.87
N HIS A 204 11.56 -3.44 16.56
CA HIS A 204 11.05 -3.64 17.92
C HIS A 204 12.09 -3.27 19.00
N GLU A 205 13.27 -2.79 18.58
CA GLU A 205 14.29 -2.24 19.48
C GLU A 205 13.85 -0.90 20.09
N LYS A 206 14.51 -0.51 21.18
CA LYS A 206 14.20 0.73 21.91
C LYS A 206 15.42 1.62 22.15
N GLY A 207 15.21 2.93 22.10
CA GLY A 207 16.20 3.91 22.52
C GLY A 207 17.56 3.77 21.81
N LYS A 208 18.61 3.46 22.59
CA LYS A 208 19.99 3.37 22.11
C LYS A 208 20.18 2.27 21.05
N GLY A 209 19.52 1.12 21.21
CA GLY A 209 19.60 0.01 20.25
C GLY A 209 19.16 0.38 18.83
N VAL A 210 18.25 1.37 18.70
CA VAL A 210 17.86 1.92 17.40
C VAL A 210 18.80 3.04 16.96
N ARG A 211 19.13 3.98 17.85
CA ARG A 211 19.96 5.16 17.52
C ARG A 211 21.35 4.82 17.03
N ASP A 212 21.97 3.79 17.61
CA ASP A 212 23.31 3.36 17.23
C ASP A 212 23.32 2.69 15.84
N VAL A 213 22.15 2.21 15.38
CA VAL A 213 22.01 1.44 14.13
C VAL A 213 21.36 2.25 13.00
N CYS A 214 20.34 3.05 13.27
CA CYS A 214 19.54 3.73 12.25
C CYS A 214 19.13 5.14 12.69
N LYS A 215 19.51 6.14 11.89
CA LYS A 215 19.20 7.56 12.14
C LYS A 215 17.72 7.93 11.98
N LYS A 216 16.92 7.12 11.26
CA LYS A 216 15.48 7.34 11.01
C LYS A 216 14.56 6.36 11.78
N GLY A 217 15.11 5.47 12.61
CA GLY A 217 14.34 4.44 13.28
C GLY A 217 13.44 4.97 14.42
N CYS A 218 12.34 4.29 14.72
CA CYS A 218 11.49 4.64 15.86
C CYS A 218 12.21 4.31 17.17
N HIS A 219 12.31 5.27 18.10
CA HIS A 219 12.97 5.06 19.39
C HIS A 219 12.05 4.54 20.51
N ALA A 220 10.79 4.18 20.19
CA ALA A 220 9.77 3.77 21.17
C ALA A 220 9.42 4.83 22.24
N CYS A 221 9.54 6.13 21.93
CA CYS A 221 9.35 7.22 22.90
C CYS A 221 7.89 7.51 23.31
N SER A 222 6.91 6.92 22.62
CA SER A 222 5.45 7.11 22.83
C SER A 222 4.92 8.54 22.67
N ILE A 223 5.71 9.49 22.15
CA ILE A 223 5.26 10.88 21.92
C ILE A 223 4.09 10.93 20.93
N CYS A 224 4.17 10.17 19.84
CA CYS A 224 3.12 10.12 18.82
C CYS A 224 1.78 9.60 19.38
N VAL A 225 1.81 8.61 20.27
CA VAL A 225 0.63 8.09 20.97
C VAL A 225 0.02 9.16 21.87
N ARG A 226 0.83 9.80 22.74
CA ARG A 226 0.35 10.84 23.67
C ARG A 226 -0.22 12.08 22.97
N MET A 227 0.32 12.44 21.80
CA MET A 227 -0.08 13.65 21.08
C MET A 227 -1.23 13.41 20.10
N CYS A 228 -1.66 12.17 19.87
CA CYS A 228 -2.73 11.88 18.92
C CYS A 228 -4.10 12.33 19.49
N PRO A 229 -4.78 13.32 18.88
CA PRO A 229 -6.05 13.81 19.40
C PRO A 229 -7.22 12.87 19.08
N TYR A 230 -7.01 11.84 18.26
CA TYR A 230 -8.03 10.90 17.79
C TYR A 230 -7.86 9.49 18.39
N ASP A 231 -6.91 9.30 19.32
CA ASP A 231 -6.59 7.98 19.90
C ASP A 231 -6.37 6.88 18.83
N ALA A 232 -5.72 7.28 17.73
CA ALA A 232 -5.48 6.43 16.56
C ALA A 232 -4.17 5.64 16.64
N LEU A 233 -3.42 5.76 17.74
CA LEU A 233 -2.09 5.14 17.88
C LEU A 233 -1.98 4.42 19.22
N LYS A 234 -1.44 3.20 19.20
CA LYS A 234 -1.13 2.42 20.42
C LYS A 234 0.28 1.86 20.33
N MET A 235 0.99 1.76 21.45
CA MET A 235 2.29 1.06 21.48
C MET A 235 2.06 -0.44 21.60
N VAL A 236 2.65 -1.21 20.68
CA VAL A 236 2.70 -2.68 20.72
C VAL A 236 4.14 -3.07 20.44
N ASP A 237 4.76 -3.84 21.35
CA ASP A 237 6.14 -4.33 21.20
C ASP A 237 7.16 -3.24 20.79
N ASN A 238 7.15 -2.12 21.52
CA ASN A 238 7.99 -0.94 21.26
C ASN A 238 7.74 -0.22 19.93
N LEU A 239 6.71 -0.59 19.17
CA LEU A 239 6.34 0.03 17.91
C LEU A 239 4.95 0.68 17.99
N PRO A 240 4.76 1.93 17.51
CA PRO A 240 3.43 2.52 17.42
C PRO A 240 2.62 1.90 16.27
N VAL A 241 1.51 1.26 16.61
CA VAL A 241 0.55 0.71 15.66
C VAL A 241 -0.57 1.73 15.44
N MET A 242 -0.85 2.04 14.18
CA MET A 242 -1.87 3.01 13.78
C MET A 242 -3.18 2.32 13.41
N ASP A 243 -4.27 2.82 13.98
CA ASP A 243 -5.63 2.54 13.55
C ASP A 243 -6.03 3.55 12.46
N PHE A 244 -6.05 3.10 11.22
CA PHE A 244 -6.39 3.94 10.07
C PHE A 244 -7.85 4.38 10.05
N ALA A 245 -8.75 3.68 10.74
CA ALA A 245 -10.15 4.08 10.82
C ALA A 245 -10.33 5.36 11.65
N LYS A 246 -9.50 5.53 12.70
CA LYS A 246 -9.50 6.73 13.55
C LYS A 246 -8.58 7.84 13.07
N CYS A 247 -7.55 7.50 12.30
CA CYS A 247 -6.57 8.49 11.83
C CYS A 247 -7.16 9.41 10.75
N THR A 248 -6.99 10.73 10.94
CA THR A 248 -7.43 11.78 9.99
C THR A 248 -6.29 12.39 9.17
N ASP A 249 -5.11 11.76 9.17
CA ASP A 249 -3.93 12.24 8.44
C ASP A 249 -3.52 13.69 8.80
N CYS A 250 -3.70 14.08 10.07
CA CYS A 250 -3.35 15.42 10.56
C CYS A 250 -1.84 15.72 10.65
N GLY A 251 -0.97 14.71 10.51
CA GLY A 251 0.49 14.88 10.50
C GLY A 251 1.15 15.16 11.86
N ILE A 252 0.41 15.14 12.98
CA ILE A 252 0.96 15.38 14.34
C ILE A 252 2.12 14.46 14.66
N CYS A 253 1.93 13.17 14.39
CA CYS A 253 2.92 12.12 14.66
C CYS A 253 4.21 12.35 13.87
N TYR A 254 4.12 12.86 12.64
CA TYR A 254 5.26 13.26 11.83
C TYR A 254 5.96 14.50 12.41
N ALA A 255 5.20 15.57 12.65
CA ALA A 255 5.75 16.86 13.07
C ALA A 255 6.45 16.79 14.45
N LYS A 256 5.81 16.14 15.42
CA LYS A 256 6.29 16.03 16.81
C LYS A 256 7.26 14.87 17.03
N CYS A 257 7.59 14.09 16.00
CA CYS A 257 8.61 13.05 16.14
C CYS A 257 9.97 13.68 16.48
N PRO A 258 10.66 13.20 17.55
CA PRO A 258 11.99 13.69 17.90
C PRO A 258 13.09 13.20 16.94
N VAL A 259 12.80 12.15 16.16
CA VAL A 259 13.69 11.66 15.09
C VAL A 259 13.58 12.63 13.92
N LYS A 260 14.72 13.09 13.37
CA LYS A 260 14.77 14.03 12.25
C LYS A 260 15.78 13.53 11.20
N PRO A 261 15.35 13.29 9.94
CA PRO A 261 13.97 13.23 9.44
C PRO A 261 13.09 12.23 10.20
N SER A 262 11.77 12.44 10.22
CA SER A 262 10.83 11.67 11.04
C SER A 262 10.83 10.17 10.72
N CYS A 263 10.57 9.32 11.72
CA CYS A 263 10.30 7.89 11.50
C CYS A 263 8.93 7.62 10.84
N TYR A 264 8.08 8.65 10.70
CA TYR A 264 6.87 8.63 9.90
C TYR A 264 7.15 9.16 8.49
N VAL A 265 6.37 8.70 7.52
CA VAL A 265 6.26 9.30 6.18
C VAL A 265 4.95 10.08 6.12
N ASP A 266 4.99 11.24 5.48
CA ASP A 266 3.82 12.09 5.25
C ASP A 266 3.84 12.58 3.79
N PHE A 267 2.96 12.01 2.97
CA PHE A 267 2.84 12.33 1.55
C PHE A 267 2.12 13.66 1.28
N THR A 268 1.60 14.33 2.31
CA THR A 268 0.96 15.65 2.17
C THR A 268 1.95 16.82 2.25
N LEU A 269 3.25 16.53 2.40
CA LEU A 269 4.28 17.55 2.51
C LEU A 269 4.60 18.19 1.14
N PRO A 270 4.86 19.52 1.11
CA PRO A 270 4.70 20.46 2.21
C PRO A 270 3.22 20.75 2.49
N ARG A 271 2.81 20.64 3.76
CA ARG A 271 1.41 20.93 4.15
C ARG A 271 1.12 22.42 3.99
N PRO A 272 -0.05 22.81 3.45
CA PRO A 272 -0.44 24.20 3.40
C PRO A 272 -0.65 24.75 4.81
N LYS A 273 -0.14 25.94 5.08
CA LYS A 273 -0.35 26.62 6.36
C LYS A 273 -1.65 27.39 6.32
N ALA A 274 -2.31 27.53 7.45
CA ALA A 274 -3.50 28.37 7.53
C ALA A 274 -3.10 29.85 7.49
N GLU A 275 -3.85 30.66 6.76
CA GLU A 275 -3.73 32.12 6.75
C GLU A 275 -5.13 32.71 6.94
N ILE A 276 -5.24 33.74 7.77
CA ILE A 276 -6.52 34.39 8.09
C ILE A 276 -6.55 35.74 7.35
N GLU A 277 -7.60 35.95 6.58
CA GLU A 277 -7.92 37.21 5.91
C GLU A 277 -8.57 38.15 6.94
N PRO A 278 -7.89 39.23 7.38
CA PRO A 278 -8.36 40.09 8.45
C PRO A 278 -9.75 40.69 8.16
N SER A 279 -10.02 41.03 6.90
CA SER A 279 -11.26 41.68 6.46
C SER A 279 -12.51 40.78 6.55
N LYS A 280 -12.32 39.45 6.68
CA LYS A 280 -13.42 38.46 6.69
C LYS A 280 -13.54 37.73 8.03
N CYS A 281 -12.68 38.04 8.99
CA CYS A 281 -12.73 37.44 10.33
C CYS A 281 -13.85 38.10 11.15
N ASP A 282 -14.77 37.29 11.66
CA ASP A 282 -15.90 37.72 12.50
C ASP A 282 -15.60 37.71 14.00
N GLY A 283 -14.38 37.28 14.39
CA GLY A 283 -13.97 37.18 15.79
C GLY A 283 -14.64 36.03 16.56
N SER A 284 -15.20 35.03 15.87
CA SER A 284 -15.93 33.89 16.48
C SER A 284 -15.11 33.02 17.43
N HIS A 285 -13.77 33.06 17.35
CA HIS A 285 -12.82 32.29 18.19
C HIS A 285 -12.82 30.76 17.99
N ALA A 286 -13.71 30.24 17.14
CA ALA A 286 -13.82 28.81 16.84
C ALA A 286 -12.51 28.22 16.28
N CYS A 287 -11.76 28.98 15.49
CA CYS A 287 -10.47 28.55 14.95
C CYS A 287 -9.40 28.35 16.03
N VAL A 288 -9.39 29.19 17.07
CA VAL A 288 -8.46 29.10 18.20
C VAL A 288 -8.77 27.88 19.05
N GLU A 289 -10.05 27.65 19.37
CA GLU A 289 -10.50 26.47 20.13
C GLU A 289 -10.24 25.14 19.40
N ALA A 290 -10.42 25.13 18.07
CA ALA A 290 -10.11 24.00 17.23
C ALA A 290 -8.59 23.72 17.15
N CYS A 291 -7.74 24.74 17.32
CA CYS A 291 -6.31 24.62 17.12
C CYS A 291 -5.59 23.94 18.30
N LYS A 292 -5.44 22.60 18.23
CA LYS A 292 -4.69 21.82 19.24
C LYS A 292 -3.19 22.16 19.32
N PHE A 293 -2.65 22.89 18.36
CA PHE A 293 -1.24 23.29 18.32
C PHE A 293 -0.98 24.68 18.91
N LYS A 294 -2.04 25.40 19.32
CA LYS A 294 -1.93 26.80 19.76
C LYS A 294 -1.18 27.65 18.73
N ALA A 295 -1.52 27.43 17.46
CA ALA A 295 -0.93 28.11 16.31
C ALA A 295 -1.77 29.31 15.85
N ILE A 296 -2.83 29.66 16.58
CA ILE A 296 -3.69 30.81 16.29
C ILE A 296 -3.82 31.63 17.58
N GLU A 297 -3.64 32.94 17.46
CA GLU A 297 -3.72 33.92 18.54
C GLU A 297 -4.85 34.92 18.27
N GLY A 298 -5.38 35.55 19.33
CA GLY A 298 -6.48 36.52 19.31
C GLY A 298 -7.61 36.12 20.25
N GLU A 299 -8.20 37.09 20.94
CA GLU A 299 -9.34 36.87 21.85
C GLU A 299 -10.68 36.88 21.11
N LYS A 300 -11.75 36.45 21.79
CA LYS A 300 -13.10 36.47 21.22
C LYS A 300 -13.52 37.91 20.91
N GLY A 301 -13.94 38.17 19.67
CA GLY A 301 -14.26 39.50 19.16
C GLY A 301 -13.09 40.21 18.47
N GLU A 302 -11.88 39.66 18.51
CA GLU A 302 -10.71 40.19 17.80
C GLU A 302 -10.43 39.48 16.48
N ILE A 303 -9.61 40.11 15.64
CA ILE A 303 -9.09 39.47 14.44
C ILE A 303 -7.98 38.49 14.84
N HIS A 304 -8.19 37.22 14.52
CA HIS A 304 -7.23 36.17 14.83
C HIS A 304 -6.05 36.14 13.85
N LYS A 305 -4.88 35.72 14.33
CA LYS A 305 -3.67 35.58 13.52
C LYS A 305 -3.05 34.20 13.67
N VAL A 306 -2.61 33.61 12.57
CA VAL A 306 -1.90 32.32 12.57
C VAL A 306 -0.40 32.55 12.77
N ILE A 307 0.21 31.72 13.63
CA ILE A 307 1.66 31.60 13.84
C ILE A 307 2.18 30.49 12.91
N PRO A 308 2.85 30.83 11.78
CA PRO A 308 3.23 29.85 10.77
C PRO A 308 4.14 28.75 11.29
N GLU A 309 4.96 29.00 12.30
CA GLU A 309 5.95 28.07 12.86
C GLU A 309 5.28 26.94 13.67
N LYS A 310 4.13 27.23 14.28
CA LYS A 310 3.36 26.25 15.06
C LYS A 310 2.28 25.57 14.22
N CYS A 311 1.92 26.15 13.07
CA CYS A 311 0.91 25.60 12.19
C CYS A 311 1.44 24.37 11.46
N VAL A 312 0.81 23.21 11.70
CA VAL A 312 1.15 21.97 10.99
C VAL A 312 0.34 21.77 9.71
N GLY A 313 -0.60 22.65 9.39
CA GLY A 313 -1.46 22.50 8.21
C GLY A 313 -2.45 21.33 8.29
N CYS A 314 -3.06 21.10 9.46
CA CYS A 314 -4.08 20.05 9.62
C CYS A 314 -5.48 20.45 9.10
N GLY A 315 -5.73 21.74 8.89
CA GLY A 315 -7.00 22.24 8.32
C GLY A 315 -8.20 22.28 9.29
N GLU A 316 -8.04 21.83 10.54
CA GLU A 316 -9.15 21.80 11.51
C GLU A 316 -9.73 23.19 11.80
N CYS A 317 -8.89 24.23 11.82
CA CYS A 317 -9.32 25.63 11.95
C CYS A 317 -10.18 26.12 10.78
N VAL A 318 -9.97 25.56 9.57
CA VAL A 318 -10.75 25.92 8.37
C VAL A 318 -12.15 25.33 8.46
N LYS A 319 -12.25 24.07 8.88
CA LYS A 319 -13.54 23.40 9.10
C LYS A 319 -14.36 24.06 10.21
N ALA A 320 -13.69 24.63 11.22
CA ALA A 320 -14.33 25.25 12.36
C ALA A 320 -14.79 26.70 12.11
N CYS A 321 -14.27 27.43 11.10
CA CYS A 321 -14.63 28.83 10.86
C CYS A 321 -16.08 28.92 10.34
N PRO A 322 -17.02 29.57 11.06
CA PRO A 322 -18.43 29.66 10.68
C PRO A 322 -18.66 30.38 9.35
N THR A 323 -17.83 31.38 9.04
CA THR A 323 -17.90 32.11 7.78
C THR A 323 -17.27 31.35 6.61
N GLY A 324 -16.44 30.33 6.88
CA GLY A 324 -15.74 29.49 5.88
C GLY A 324 -14.73 30.23 4.98
N ALA A 325 -14.88 31.54 4.78
CA ALA A 325 -14.08 32.38 3.91
C ALA A 325 -12.97 33.17 4.65
N CYS A 326 -12.98 33.13 5.98
CA CYS A 326 -12.04 33.88 6.82
C CYS A 326 -10.61 33.31 6.82
N ILE A 327 -10.48 31.99 6.63
CA ILE A 327 -9.23 31.27 6.82
C ILE A 327 -9.02 30.31 5.65
N GLN A 328 -7.83 30.37 5.05
CA GLN A 328 -7.52 29.58 3.86
C GLN A 328 -6.20 28.84 4.01
N PRO A 329 -6.09 27.63 3.42
CA PRO A 329 -4.82 26.93 3.33
C PRO A 329 -3.95 27.57 2.24
N VAL A 330 -2.84 28.18 2.63
CA VAL A 330 -1.87 28.78 1.72
C VAL A 330 -0.64 27.87 1.63
N ARG A 331 -0.34 27.41 0.42
CA ARG A 331 0.92 26.71 0.14
C ARG A 331 2.02 27.74 0.07
N ALA A 332 3.12 27.51 0.79
CA ALA A 332 4.32 28.31 0.61
C ALA A 332 4.70 28.27 -0.89
N LYS A 333 4.93 29.44 -1.49
CA LYS A 333 5.49 29.51 -2.84
C LYS A 333 6.81 28.75 -2.78
N VAL A 334 6.89 27.61 -3.47
CA VAL A 334 8.16 26.92 -3.69
C VAL A 334 8.97 27.89 -4.53
N THR A 335 9.88 28.64 -3.91
CA THR A 335 10.93 29.32 -4.65
C THR A 335 11.73 28.20 -5.29
N ALA A 336 11.58 28.06 -6.61
CA ALA A 336 12.42 27.17 -7.39
C ALA A 336 13.88 27.53 -7.07
N ALA A 337 14.58 26.60 -6.42
CA ALA A 337 16.02 26.62 -6.27
C ALA A 337 16.62 25.82 -7.42
#